data_AF-K1RP79-F1
#
_entry.id   AF-K1RP79-F1
#
_cell.length_a   1.000
_cell.length_b   1.000
_cell.length_c   1.000
_cell.angle_alpha   90.00
_cell.angle_beta   90.00
_cell.angle_gamma   90.00
#
_symmetry.space_group_name_H-M   'P 1'
#
loop_
_entity.id
_entity.type
_entity.pdbx_description
1 polymer ?
#
loop_
_entity_poly.entity_id
_entity_poly.type
_entity_poly.pdbx_seq_one_letter_code
_entity_poly.pdbx_strand_id
1 'polypeptide(L)'
;AMTATEAALYDQKVNGDLRSKMGSLTHKNLPLAIFLEEADLGYPAWSGSTNSKVSNDQIISSLGIGVVRFNGELEPPDVNDFDYEYRVDTDVISSVEVSGGQSDPDNPVTVHFVIQGRTYTVSNVYYPDGDSQLVWVKWHTPSEPCVITISVSVSGGGTAQSTITCNVVDLDGNDPPNRWRMTA
;
A
#
# COMPACT_ATOMS: atom_id res chain seq x y z
N ALA A 1 -27.07 5.60 -12.35
CA ALA A 1 -27.91 4.97 -11.31
C ALA A 1 -28.05 5.96 -10.15
N MET A 2 -29.16 5.94 -9.40
CA MET A 2 -29.37 6.77 -8.21
C MET A 2 -29.10 5.92 -6.96
N THR A 3 -28.35 6.44 -6.00
CA THR A 3 -28.09 5.77 -4.71
C THR A 3 -29.26 5.98 -3.73
N ALA A 4 -29.37 5.12 -2.71
CA ALA A 4 -30.42 5.26 -1.68
C ALA A 4 -30.28 6.58 -0.91
N THR A 5 -29.06 6.98 -0.58
CA THR A 5 -28.75 8.25 0.11
C THR A 5 -29.15 9.46 -0.74
N GLU A 6 -28.84 9.45 -2.05
CA GLU A 6 -29.28 10.50 -2.96
C GLU A 6 -30.81 10.57 -3.07
N ALA A 7 -31.50 9.43 -3.09
CA ALA A 7 -32.96 9.38 -3.12
C ALA A 7 -33.58 9.99 -1.85
N ALA A 8 -33.00 9.72 -0.67
CA ALA A 8 -33.47 10.28 0.59
C ALA A 8 -33.24 11.79 0.69
N LEU A 9 -32.05 12.26 0.31
CA LEU A 9 -31.73 13.70 0.27
C LEU A 9 -32.60 14.44 -0.77
N TYR A 10 -32.89 13.80 -1.90
CA TYR A 10 -33.79 14.39 -2.91
C TYR A 10 -35.24 14.43 -2.40
N ASP A 11 -35.73 13.37 -1.75
CA ASP A 11 -37.07 13.36 -1.15
C ASP A 11 -37.26 14.47 -0.10
N GLN A 12 -36.23 14.75 0.71
CA GLN A 12 -36.22 15.90 1.63
C GLN A 12 -36.36 17.23 0.87
N LYS A 13 -35.70 17.40 -0.27
CA LYS A 13 -35.80 18.62 -1.10
C LYS A 13 -37.16 18.79 -1.75
N VAL A 14 -37.82 17.69 -2.13
CA VAL A 14 -39.14 17.71 -2.77
C VAL A 14 -40.29 17.46 -1.79
N ASN A 15 -40.07 17.67 -0.49
CA ASN A 15 -41.10 17.58 0.56
C ASN A 15 -41.86 16.24 0.61
N GLY A 16 -41.21 15.12 0.26
CA GLY A 16 -41.86 13.81 0.29
C GLY A 16 -42.59 13.40 -1.00
N ASP A 17 -42.49 14.18 -2.08
CA ASP A 17 -43.12 13.82 -3.35
C ASP A 17 -42.51 12.55 -3.96
N LEU A 18 -41.21 12.32 -3.75
CA LEU A 18 -40.53 11.15 -4.30
C LEU A 18 -41.01 9.86 -3.61
N ARG A 19 -41.12 9.84 -2.27
CA ARG A 19 -41.65 8.69 -1.52
C ARG A 19 -43.13 8.45 -1.77
N SER A 20 -43.89 9.51 -2.06
CA SER A 20 -45.31 9.42 -2.41
C SER A 20 -45.51 8.66 -3.73
N LYS A 21 -44.71 8.98 -4.74
CA LYS A 21 -44.82 8.39 -6.09
C LYS A 21 -44.10 7.05 -6.23
N MET A 22 -42.94 6.90 -5.58
CA MET A 22 -42.01 5.79 -5.82
C MET A 22 -41.49 5.13 -4.54
N GLY A 23 -42.23 5.22 -3.43
CA GLY A 23 -41.74 4.79 -2.11
C GLY A 23 -41.33 3.31 -2.00
N SER A 24 -41.89 2.40 -2.81
CA SER A 24 -41.43 1.01 -2.82
C SER A 24 -40.01 0.86 -3.38
N LEU A 25 -39.63 1.71 -4.34
CA LEU A 25 -38.26 1.74 -4.87
C LEU A 25 -37.35 2.53 -3.93
N THR A 26 -37.72 3.78 -3.61
CA THR A 26 -36.81 4.75 -2.97
C THR A 26 -36.69 4.59 -1.46
N HIS A 27 -37.71 4.04 -0.80
CA HIS A 27 -37.77 3.92 0.66
C HIS A 27 -37.92 2.47 1.12
N LYS A 28 -37.69 1.49 0.24
CA LYS A 28 -37.67 0.07 0.60
C LYS A 28 -36.61 -0.68 -0.19
N ASN A 29 -36.81 -0.89 -1.50
CA ASN A 29 -35.94 -1.79 -2.27
C ASN A 29 -34.51 -1.25 -2.41
N LEU A 30 -34.32 0.03 -2.76
CA LEU A 30 -32.98 0.63 -2.88
C LEU A 30 -32.19 0.64 -1.56
N PRO A 31 -32.72 1.20 -0.45
CA PRO A 31 -31.96 1.26 0.79
C PRO A 31 -31.72 -0.12 1.43
N LEU A 32 -32.64 -1.07 1.25
CA LEU A 32 -32.52 -2.41 1.84
C LEU A 32 -31.84 -3.43 0.92
N ALA A 33 -31.42 -3.02 -0.29
CA ALA A 33 -30.66 -3.88 -1.20
C ALA A 33 -29.28 -4.22 -0.64
N ILE A 34 -28.70 -3.32 0.15
CA ILE A 34 -27.42 -3.49 0.82
C ILE A 34 -27.36 -2.63 2.09
N PHE A 35 -26.97 -3.23 3.21
CA PHE A 35 -26.81 -2.56 4.51
C PHE A 35 -25.73 -3.29 5.34
N LEU A 36 -25.25 -2.63 6.40
CA LEU A 36 -24.26 -3.21 7.31
C LEU A 36 -24.93 -4.10 8.36
N GLU A 37 -24.45 -5.35 8.49
CA GLU A 37 -24.81 -6.26 9.59
C GLU A 37 -23.99 -5.95 10.87
N GLU A 38 -22.78 -5.41 10.70
CA GLU A 38 -21.91 -4.94 11.77
C GLU A 38 -21.46 -3.50 11.51
N ALA A 39 -21.31 -2.68 12.56
CA ALA A 39 -20.88 -1.30 12.40
C ALA A 39 -19.46 -1.24 11.80
N ASP A 40 -19.27 -0.35 10.83
CA ASP A 40 -18.00 -0.18 10.13
C ASP A 40 -17.85 1.23 9.55
N LEU A 41 -16.61 1.70 9.39
CA LEU A 41 -16.27 3.00 8.79
C LEU A 41 -17.05 4.20 9.39
N GLY A 42 -17.46 4.11 10.66
CA GLY A 42 -18.25 5.12 11.35
C GLY A 42 -19.76 5.06 11.08
N TYR A 43 -20.26 4.08 10.33
CA TYR A 43 -21.68 3.84 10.08
C TYR A 43 -22.22 2.72 10.99
N PRO A 44 -23.41 2.90 11.59
CA PRO A 44 -24.03 1.88 12.42
C PRO A 44 -24.57 0.70 11.60
N ALA A 45 -24.63 -0.47 12.21
CA ALA A 45 -25.35 -1.62 11.67
C ALA A 45 -26.86 -1.37 11.64
N TRP A 46 -27.54 -1.90 10.62
CA TRP A 46 -28.99 -1.83 10.52
C TRP A 46 -29.65 -2.99 11.27
N SER A 47 -30.40 -2.68 12.34
CA SER A 47 -31.17 -3.64 13.14
C SER A 47 -32.68 -3.53 12.96
N GLY A 48 -33.14 -2.66 12.04
CA GLY A 48 -34.55 -2.44 11.77
C GLY A 48 -35.16 -3.44 10.79
N SER A 49 -36.43 -3.22 10.42
CA SER A 49 -37.13 -4.09 9.46
C SER A 49 -36.45 -4.10 8.09
N THR A 50 -36.29 -5.29 7.52
CA THR A 50 -35.76 -5.53 6.16
C THR A 50 -36.85 -5.70 5.10
N ASN A 51 -38.14 -5.54 5.48
CA ASN A 51 -39.27 -5.69 4.55
C ASN A 51 -40.29 -4.55 4.63
N SER A 52 -40.02 -3.52 5.43
CA SER A 52 -40.89 -2.34 5.57
C SER A 52 -40.27 -1.13 4.88
N LYS A 53 -41.09 -0.10 4.60
CA LYS A 53 -40.55 1.20 4.19
C LYS A 53 -39.78 1.84 5.35
N VAL A 54 -38.65 2.48 5.05
CA VAL A 54 -37.76 3.17 5.98
C VAL A 54 -37.82 4.69 5.77
N SER A 55 -37.45 5.48 6.77
CA SER A 55 -37.45 6.95 6.70
C SER A 55 -36.20 7.51 6.04
N ASN A 56 -36.23 8.78 5.59
CA ASN A 56 -35.05 9.47 5.05
C ASN A 56 -33.88 9.44 6.04
N ASP A 57 -34.14 9.66 7.34
CA ASP A 57 -33.09 9.67 8.36
C ASP A 57 -32.45 8.30 8.55
N GLN A 58 -33.25 7.22 8.48
CA GLN A 58 -32.75 5.85 8.53
C GLN A 58 -31.91 5.53 7.29
N ILE A 59 -32.34 6.00 6.11
CA ILE A 59 -31.61 5.80 4.87
C ILE A 59 -30.25 6.49 4.92
N ILE A 60 -30.22 7.76 5.31
CA ILE A 60 -29.00 8.58 5.34
C ILE A 60 -28.02 8.08 6.40
N SER A 61 -28.51 7.61 7.55
CA SER A 61 -27.63 7.19 8.65
C SER A 61 -27.06 5.78 8.49
N SER A 62 -27.79 4.84 7.87
CA SER A 62 -27.52 3.41 8.08
C SER A 62 -27.72 2.50 6.87
N LEU A 63 -28.27 2.97 5.74
CA LEU A 63 -28.71 2.09 4.64
C LEU A 63 -28.15 2.49 3.28
N GLY A 64 -28.14 1.54 2.33
CA GLY A 64 -27.59 1.75 0.99
C GLY A 64 -26.06 1.64 0.90
N ILE A 65 -25.42 1.14 1.95
CA ILE A 65 -23.98 0.87 2.04
C ILE A 65 -23.78 -0.58 2.46
N GLY A 66 -22.84 -1.29 1.84
CA GLY A 66 -22.36 -2.57 2.36
C GLY A 66 -20.86 -2.68 2.22
N VAL A 67 -20.27 -3.47 3.10
CA VAL A 67 -18.84 -3.80 3.08
C VAL A 67 -18.74 -5.31 2.93
N VAL A 68 -17.95 -5.76 1.97
CA VAL A 68 -17.59 -7.17 1.85
C VAL A 68 -16.35 -7.38 2.72
N ARG A 69 -16.50 -8.18 3.78
CA ARG A 69 -15.37 -8.64 4.60
C ARG A 69 -15.05 -10.08 4.23
N PHE A 70 -13.77 -10.39 4.14
CA PHE A 70 -13.31 -11.76 4.01
C PHE A 70 -13.09 -12.32 5.42
N ASN A 71 -13.75 -13.42 5.76
CA ASN A 71 -13.54 -14.12 7.06
C ASN A 71 -12.21 -14.89 7.11
N GLY A 72 -11.35 -14.72 6.10
CA GLY A 72 -10.00 -15.28 6.14
C GLY A 72 -9.21 -14.52 7.20
N GLU A 73 -8.53 -15.27 8.06
CA GLU A 73 -7.42 -14.72 8.83
C GLU A 73 -6.47 -14.08 7.80
N LEU A 74 -6.40 -12.75 7.80
CA LEU A 74 -5.35 -12.08 7.05
C LEU A 74 -4.08 -12.54 7.76
N GLU A 75 -3.30 -13.40 7.10
CA GLU A 75 -1.94 -13.66 7.56
C GLU A 75 -1.33 -12.28 7.81
N PRO A 76 -0.83 -12.02 9.05
CA PRO A 76 -0.17 -10.76 9.31
C PRO A 76 0.86 -10.56 8.21
N PRO A 77 0.94 -9.35 7.62
CA PRO A 77 1.90 -9.12 6.56
C PRO A 77 3.24 -9.63 7.06
N ASP A 78 3.90 -10.48 6.27
CA ASP A 78 5.26 -10.90 6.57
C ASP A 78 6.09 -9.63 6.52
N VAL A 79 6.37 -9.06 7.70
CA VAL A 79 7.22 -7.89 7.82
C VAL A 79 8.60 -8.41 7.52
N ASN A 80 8.99 -8.29 6.25
CA ASN A 80 10.29 -8.72 5.82
C ASN A 80 11.32 -7.86 6.54
N ASP A 81 12.14 -8.47 7.40
CA ASP A 81 13.21 -7.79 8.16
C ASP A 81 14.32 -7.22 7.25
N PHE A 82 14.20 -7.43 5.94
CA PHE A 82 15.17 -7.05 4.92
C PHE A 82 14.65 -5.89 4.07
N ASP A 83 15.50 -4.90 3.85
CA ASP A 83 15.23 -3.78 2.95
C ASP A 83 15.15 -4.24 1.48
N TYR A 84 15.89 -5.28 1.11
CA TYR A 84 15.90 -5.85 -0.24
C TYR A 84 16.05 -7.37 -0.22
N GLU A 85 15.42 -8.04 -1.18
CA GLU A 85 15.68 -9.45 -1.50
C GLU A 85 16.26 -9.55 -2.91
N TYR A 86 17.40 -10.25 -3.05
CA TYR A 86 18.14 -10.39 -4.29
C TYR A 86 18.43 -11.85 -4.62
N ARG A 87 18.65 -12.14 -5.90
CA ARG A 87 19.17 -13.43 -6.35
C ARG A 87 20.68 -13.51 -6.15
N VAL A 88 21.17 -14.73 -5.95
CA VAL A 88 22.60 -15.05 -6.07
C VAL A 88 23.15 -14.72 -7.47
N ASP A 89 24.46 -14.46 -7.56
CA ASP A 89 25.23 -14.25 -8.79
C ASP A 89 24.62 -13.24 -9.79
N THR A 90 24.09 -12.13 -9.26
CA THR A 90 23.33 -11.14 -10.04
C THR A 90 23.81 -9.72 -9.78
N ASP A 91 23.87 -8.92 -10.86
CA ASP A 91 24.06 -7.47 -10.78
C ASP A 91 22.78 -6.78 -10.28
N VAL A 92 22.86 -6.12 -9.14
CA VAL A 92 21.72 -5.49 -8.45
C VAL A 92 22.01 -4.02 -8.11
N ILE A 93 20.96 -3.29 -7.71
CA ILE A 93 21.05 -1.89 -7.31
C ILE A 93 20.43 -1.72 -5.93
N SER A 94 21.19 -1.19 -4.98
CA SER A 94 20.68 -0.76 -3.67
C SER A 94 20.70 0.77 -3.58
N SER A 95 19.73 1.36 -2.88
CA SER A 95 19.61 2.81 -2.74
C SER A 95 19.27 3.26 -1.34
N VAL A 96 19.64 4.51 -1.02
CA VAL A 96 19.16 5.26 0.14
C VAL A 96 18.65 6.63 -0.29
N GLU A 97 17.68 7.14 0.46
CA GLU A 97 17.29 8.53 0.39
C GLU A 97 18.21 9.37 1.29
N VAL A 98 18.76 10.44 0.72
CA VAL A 98 19.61 11.39 1.42
C VAL A 98 18.88 12.72 1.52
N SER A 99 18.84 13.26 2.73
CA SER A 99 18.20 14.55 3.01
C SER A 99 18.93 15.25 4.17
N GLY A 100 18.57 16.49 4.44
CA GLY A 100 19.17 17.29 5.51
C GLY A 100 19.94 18.47 4.95
N GLY A 101 19.41 19.67 5.24
CA GLY A 101 19.89 20.95 4.72
C GLY A 101 19.81 21.06 3.19
N GLN A 102 20.41 22.11 2.66
CA GLN A 102 20.70 22.23 1.23
C GLN A 102 22.03 21.55 0.91
N SER A 103 22.09 20.83 -0.21
CA SER A 103 23.36 20.43 -0.83
C SER A 103 23.50 20.99 -2.24
N ASP A 104 24.59 21.72 -2.44
CA ASP A 104 24.92 22.46 -3.65
C ASP A 104 26.43 22.30 -3.98
N PRO A 105 26.92 22.79 -5.13
CA PRO A 105 28.34 22.67 -5.49
C PRO A 105 29.32 23.31 -4.49
N ASP A 106 28.88 24.25 -3.65
CA ASP A 106 29.70 24.86 -2.61
C ASP A 106 29.75 23.98 -1.35
N ASN A 107 28.68 23.22 -1.09
CA ASN A 107 28.52 22.30 0.05
C ASN A 107 28.05 20.90 -0.43
N PRO A 108 28.90 20.16 -1.18
CA PRO A 108 28.50 18.89 -1.79
C PRO A 108 28.35 17.79 -0.75
N VAL A 109 27.32 16.96 -0.90
CA VAL A 109 27.15 15.73 -0.13
C VAL A 109 27.76 14.55 -0.89
N THR A 110 28.45 13.67 -0.14
CA THR A 110 29.01 12.42 -0.65
C THR A 110 28.55 11.26 0.22
N VAL A 111 28.07 10.20 -0.43
CA VAL A 111 27.59 8.98 0.21
C VAL A 111 28.58 7.84 -0.04
N HIS A 112 28.88 7.08 1.00
CA HIS A 112 29.68 5.86 0.92
C HIS A 112 28.82 4.66 1.30
N PHE A 113 28.81 3.66 0.42
CA PHE A 113 28.24 2.34 0.68
C PHE A 113 29.38 1.35 0.87
N VAL A 114 29.43 0.68 2.01
CA VAL A 114 30.39 -0.40 2.27
C VAL A 114 29.66 -1.72 2.11
N ILE A 115 29.97 -2.43 1.04
CA ILE A 115 29.34 -3.70 0.66
C ILE A 115 30.44 -4.76 0.64
N GLN A 116 30.34 -5.75 1.52
CA GLN A 116 31.32 -6.86 1.61
C GLN A 116 32.78 -6.38 1.72
N GLY A 117 33.01 -5.30 2.47
CA GLY A 117 34.33 -4.70 2.65
C GLY A 117 34.83 -3.84 1.47
N ARG A 118 34.03 -3.68 0.41
CA ARG A 118 34.31 -2.74 -0.70
C ARG A 118 33.52 -1.45 -0.50
N THR A 119 34.20 -0.33 -0.67
CA THR A 119 33.58 1.00 -0.57
C THR A 119 33.20 1.51 -1.95
N TYR A 120 31.94 1.88 -2.11
CA TYR A 120 31.40 2.56 -3.28
C TYR A 120 31.06 4.00 -2.89
N THR A 121 31.60 4.96 -3.63
CA THR A 121 31.44 6.38 -3.33
C THR A 121 30.59 7.05 -4.40
N VAL A 122 29.52 7.72 -3.98
CA VAL A 122 28.71 8.58 -4.84
C VAL A 122 28.88 10.02 -4.36
N SER A 123 29.57 10.82 -5.16
CA SER A 123 29.85 12.23 -4.87
C SER A 123 28.91 13.15 -5.63
N ASN A 124 28.90 14.44 -5.26
CA ASN A 124 28.15 15.49 -5.92
C ASN A 124 26.64 15.22 -5.93
N VAL A 125 26.13 14.76 -4.78
CA VAL A 125 24.69 14.61 -4.54
C VAL A 125 24.14 15.98 -4.16
N TYR A 126 23.12 16.47 -4.88
CA TYR A 126 22.57 17.81 -4.71
C TYR A 126 21.06 17.77 -4.53
N TYR A 127 20.55 18.61 -3.61
CA TYR A 127 19.13 18.76 -3.30
C TYR A 127 18.89 20.09 -2.57
N PRO A 128 17.74 20.77 -2.78
CA PRO A 128 17.42 22.00 -2.06
C PRO A 128 17.04 21.74 -0.59
N ASP A 129 17.03 22.80 0.22
CA ASP A 129 16.61 22.70 1.62
C ASP A 129 15.16 22.21 1.75
N GLY A 130 14.94 21.25 2.65
CA GLY A 130 13.64 20.61 2.86
C GLY A 130 13.27 19.52 1.84
N ASP A 131 14.16 19.20 0.89
CA ASP A 131 13.96 18.15 -0.11
C ASP A 131 14.95 16.99 0.09
N SER A 132 14.83 15.96 -0.74
CA SER A 132 15.66 14.75 -0.68
C SER A 132 16.15 14.33 -2.07
N GLN A 133 17.19 13.50 -2.08
CA GLN A 133 17.70 12.87 -3.30
C GLN A 133 17.93 11.38 -3.10
N LEU A 134 17.46 10.58 -4.05
CA LEU A 134 17.72 9.15 -4.09
C LEU A 134 19.14 8.88 -4.61
N VAL A 135 19.95 8.19 -3.82
CA VAL A 135 21.32 7.82 -4.15
C VAL A 135 21.43 6.31 -4.22
N TRP A 136 22.03 5.78 -5.29
CA TRP A 136 22.07 4.36 -5.57
C TRP A 136 23.46 3.88 -5.98
N VAL A 137 23.70 2.59 -5.75
CA VAL A 137 24.93 1.90 -6.15
C VAL A 137 24.59 0.58 -6.85
N LYS A 138 25.28 0.30 -7.96
CA LYS A 138 25.27 -1.01 -8.61
C LYS A 138 26.37 -1.89 -8.02
N TRP A 139 26.03 -3.12 -7.63
CA TRP A 139 26.97 -4.12 -7.12
C TRP A 139 26.55 -5.53 -7.53
N HIS A 140 27.41 -6.51 -7.30
CA HIS A 140 27.20 -7.90 -7.71
C HIS A 140 27.04 -8.79 -6.48
N THR A 141 25.97 -9.57 -6.41
CA THR A 141 25.68 -10.45 -5.27
C THR A 141 26.61 -11.67 -5.23
N PRO A 142 26.78 -12.32 -4.06
CA PRO A 142 27.54 -13.56 -3.95
C PRO A 142 26.88 -14.72 -4.71
N SER A 143 27.67 -15.74 -5.02
CA SER A 143 27.19 -16.98 -5.67
C SER A 143 26.44 -17.92 -4.72
N GLU A 144 26.48 -17.68 -3.41
CA GLU A 144 25.82 -18.49 -2.39
C GLU A 144 24.81 -17.65 -1.58
N PRO A 145 23.67 -18.22 -1.16
CA PRO A 145 22.68 -17.53 -0.33
C PRO A 145 23.28 -17.02 0.97
N CYS A 146 23.02 -15.76 1.30
CA CYS A 146 23.51 -15.13 2.51
C CYS A 146 22.76 -13.83 2.82
N VAL A 147 22.91 -13.33 4.04
CA VAL A 147 22.45 -11.98 4.41
C VAL A 147 23.62 -11.02 4.27
N ILE A 148 23.42 -9.93 3.53
CA ILE A 148 24.40 -8.86 3.34
C ILE A 148 23.93 -7.61 4.07
N THR A 149 24.77 -7.11 4.97
CA THR A 149 24.60 -5.79 5.59
C THR A 149 25.46 -4.77 4.86
N ILE A 150 24.83 -3.76 4.27
CA ILE A 150 25.49 -2.62 3.64
C ILE A 150 25.54 -1.49 4.65
N SER A 151 26.74 -1.07 5.03
CA SER A 151 26.91 0.12 5.88
C SER A 151 26.93 1.37 5.02
N VAL A 152 26.11 2.35 5.37
CA VAL A 152 26.01 3.62 4.65
C VAL A 152 26.47 4.75 5.55
N SER A 153 27.34 5.61 5.01
CA SER A 153 27.78 6.82 5.70
C SER A 153 27.71 8.01 4.76
N VAL A 154 27.25 9.14 5.27
CA VAL A 154 27.15 10.40 4.54
C VAL A 154 28.20 11.37 5.07
N SER A 155 28.88 12.05 4.15
CA SER A 155 29.78 13.16 4.46
C SER A 155 29.22 14.45 3.84
N GLY A 156 29.32 15.55 4.59
CA GLY A 156 28.64 16.81 4.28
C GLY A 156 27.47 17.08 5.24
N GLY A 157 26.58 17.99 4.86
CA GLY A 157 25.41 18.39 5.68
C GLY A 157 24.24 17.40 5.69
N GLY A 158 24.31 16.34 4.88
CA GLY A 158 23.23 15.37 4.70
C GLY A 158 23.22 14.22 5.70
N THR A 159 22.09 13.52 5.72
CA THR A 159 21.79 12.35 6.55
C THR A 159 21.06 11.31 5.72
N ALA A 160 21.24 10.03 6.05
CA ALA A 160 20.57 8.91 5.40
C ALA A 160 20.46 7.73 6.38
N GLN A 161 19.66 6.73 6.01
CA GLN A 161 19.65 5.41 6.66
C GLN A 161 21.08 4.84 6.68
N SER A 162 21.57 4.45 7.86
CA SER A 162 22.97 4.04 8.06
C SER A 162 23.25 2.58 7.70
N THR A 163 22.21 1.78 7.50
CA THR A 163 22.35 0.34 7.26
C THR A 163 21.23 -0.16 6.37
N ILE A 164 21.58 -0.91 5.33
CA ILE A 164 20.65 -1.64 4.47
C ILE A 164 20.92 -3.13 4.69
N THR A 165 19.89 -3.92 4.98
CA THR A 165 19.99 -5.36 5.14
C THR A 165 19.35 -6.04 3.94
N CYS A 166 20.17 -6.79 3.18
CA CYS A 166 19.74 -7.49 1.98
C CYS A 166 19.74 -9.00 2.21
N ASN A 167 18.65 -9.67 1.85
CA ASN A 167 18.58 -11.13 1.81
C ASN A 167 18.95 -11.62 0.40
N VAL A 168 20.07 -12.32 0.26
CA VAL A 168 20.48 -12.93 -1.01
C VAL A 168 20.03 -14.39 -0.98
N VAL A 169 19.09 -14.73 -1.85
CA VAL A 169 18.46 -16.05 -1.93
C VAL A 169 18.78 -16.72 -3.25
N ASP A 170 18.90 -18.05 -3.20
CA ASP A 170 18.87 -18.87 -4.40
C ASP A 170 17.40 -19.13 -4.76
N LEU A 171 17.01 -18.71 -5.96
CA LEU A 171 15.66 -18.93 -6.49
C LEU A 171 15.65 -20.06 -7.53
N ASP A 172 16.76 -20.77 -7.71
CA ASP A 172 16.81 -21.98 -8.52
C ASP A 172 16.00 -23.09 -7.85
N GLY A 173 15.22 -23.83 -8.65
CA GLY A 173 14.37 -24.93 -8.20
C GLY A 173 12.86 -24.65 -8.22
N ASN A 174 12.42 -23.43 -8.57
CA ASN A 174 11.03 -23.19 -8.98
C ASN A 174 10.87 -23.33 -10.49
N ASP A 175 11.36 -24.43 -11.06
CA ASP A 175 10.99 -24.81 -12.41
C ASP A 175 9.46 -25.01 -12.43
N PRO A 176 8.70 -24.33 -13.31
CA PRO A 176 7.29 -24.62 -13.46
C PRO A 176 7.15 -26.13 -13.74
N PRO A 177 6.21 -26.83 -13.09
CA PRO A 177 6.07 -28.27 -13.28
C PRO A 177 5.99 -28.56 -14.77
N ASN A 178 6.95 -29.33 -15.28
CA ASN A 178 7.09 -29.60 -16.70
C ASN A 178 5.91 -30.46 -17.16
N ARG A 179 4.85 -29.81 -17.66
CA ARG A 179 3.62 -30.46 -18.13
C ARG A 179 3.76 -30.94 -19.59
N TRP A 180 4.68 -31.86 -19.90
CA TRP A 180 4.51 -32.86 -20.97
C TRP A 180 5.69 -33.85 -21.04
N ARG A 181 5.65 -34.91 -20.25
CA ARG A 181 6.17 -36.21 -20.69
C ARG A 181 5.01 -37.20 -20.65
N MET A 182 4.30 -37.32 -21.77
CA MET A 182 3.52 -38.52 -22.00
C MET A 182 4.50 -39.65 -22.26
N THR A 183 4.65 -40.54 -21.28
CA THR A 183 5.04 -41.93 -21.55
C THR A 183 3.90 -42.61 -22.29
N ALA A 184 4.15 -42.99 -23.54
CA ALA A 184 3.51 -44.11 -24.21
C ALA A 184 4.58 -44.78 -25.08
#